data_AF-X1P990-F1
#
_entry.id   AF-X1P990-F1
#
_cell.length_a   1.000
_cell.length_b   1.000
_cell.length_c   1.000
_cell.angle_alpha   90.00
_cell.angle_beta   90.00
_cell.angle_gamma   90.00
#
_symmetry.space_group_name_H-M   'P 1'
#
loop_
_entity.id
_entity.type
_entity.pdbx_description
1 polymer ?
#
loop_
_entity_poly.entity_id
_entity_poly.type
_entity_poly.pdbx_seq_one_letter_code
_entity_poly.pdbx_strand_id
1 'polypeptide(L)'
;QIPIERPDSFKKLAISSSVSAAKFHESVCDFGIVYGLALQGLGLARIESNLLPRSIARSMAWAGKVKYFTAAACVVLLVSLMCFARTSLDRISYANSSQVRQKVNGIINTARQASSKLESQESKASGSEAIIQKAFEPLKYRDMVPLLHQTIISVLPNEKNNPEQKELYKAFGDGDVKKVLEIPRKERKQIFVTNMSVYFADDIATAEFGGEGFL
;
A
#
# COMPACT_ATOMS: atom_id res chain seq x y z
N GLN A 1 103.81 3.60 12.64
CA GLN A 1 103.00 4.80 12.37
C GLN A 1 101.93 4.40 11.38
N ILE A 2 100.64 4.50 11.74
CA ILE A 2 99.55 4.16 10.82
C ILE A 2 99.40 5.34 9.85
N PRO A 3 99.50 5.14 8.51
CA PRO A 3 99.36 6.21 7.55
C PRO A 3 97.93 6.78 7.60
N ILE A 4 97.82 8.08 7.85
CA ILE A 4 96.55 8.81 7.86
C ILE A 4 96.33 9.29 6.42
N GLU A 5 95.52 8.58 5.65
CA GLU A 5 95.03 9.08 4.36
C GLU A 5 93.89 10.08 4.62
N ARG A 6 94.05 11.30 4.09
CA ARG A 6 92.96 12.28 4.08
C ARG A 6 91.95 11.84 3.00
N PRO A 7 90.66 11.74 3.32
CA PRO A 7 89.63 11.43 2.33
C PRO A 7 89.43 12.65 1.42
N ASP A 8 90.28 12.80 0.40
CA ASP A 8 90.23 13.93 -0.53
C ASP A 8 89.11 13.76 -1.57
N SER A 9 88.53 12.55 -1.72
CA SER A 9 87.46 12.32 -2.70
C SER A 9 86.64 11.06 -2.41
N PHE A 10 85.35 11.10 -2.77
CA PHE A 10 84.45 9.95 -2.67
C PHE A 10 84.39 9.19 -4.00
N LYS A 11 84.82 7.92 -4.01
CA LYS A 11 84.97 7.07 -5.21
C LYS A 11 83.70 6.86 -6.05
N LYS A 12 82.51 7.16 -5.52
CA LYS A 12 81.21 6.95 -6.19
C LYS A 12 80.43 8.24 -6.48
N LEU A 13 81.00 9.41 -6.19
CA LEU A 13 80.30 10.69 -6.35
C LEU A 13 80.65 11.33 -7.71
N ALA A 14 79.67 11.50 -8.59
CA ALA A 14 79.83 12.24 -9.84
C ALA A 14 79.43 13.71 -9.61
N ILE A 15 80.37 14.64 -9.81
CA ILE A 15 80.14 16.08 -9.62
C ILE A 15 79.42 16.62 -10.86
N SER A 16 78.25 17.26 -10.65
CA SER A 16 77.49 17.98 -11.68
C SER A 16 78.30 19.17 -12.23
N SER A 17 78.21 19.46 -13.53
CA SER A 17 78.95 20.52 -14.24
C SER A 17 78.67 21.95 -13.76
N SER A 18 77.77 22.13 -12.79
CA SER A 18 77.42 23.40 -12.16
C SER A 18 78.16 23.68 -10.84
N VAL A 19 78.98 22.74 -10.33
CA VAL A 19 79.69 22.88 -9.06
C VAL A 19 81.21 22.83 -9.30
N SER A 20 81.93 23.87 -8.89
CA SER A 20 83.39 23.93 -9.01
C SER A 20 84.06 22.88 -8.12
N ALA A 21 84.86 22.00 -8.72
CA ALA A 21 85.60 20.95 -8.01
C ALA A 21 86.51 21.52 -6.90
N ALA A 22 87.08 22.71 -7.09
CA ALA A 22 87.91 23.37 -6.08
C ALA A 22 87.12 23.74 -4.81
N LYS A 23 85.87 24.20 -4.97
CA LYS A 23 84.97 24.50 -3.84
C LYS A 23 84.45 23.25 -3.16
N PHE A 24 84.30 22.15 -3.91
CA PHE A 24 83.97 20.86 -3.34
C PHE A 24 85.10 20.34 -2.42
N HIS A 25 86.35 20.31 -2.92
CA HIS A 25 87.53 19.90 -2.15
C HIS A 25 87.74 20.72 -0.86
N GLU A 26 87.50 22.03 -0.92
CA GLU A 26 87.60 22.93 0.25
C GLU A 26 86.60 22.56 1.37
N SER A 27 85.45 21.96 1.03
CA SER A 27 84.37 21.63 1.97
C SER A 27 84.12 20.12 2.17
N VAL A 28 84.99 19.24 1.65
CA VAL A 28 84.85 17.76 1.79
C VAL A 28 84.71 17.32 3.24
N CYS A 29 85.48 17.93 4.15
CA CYS A 29 85.45 17.61 5.58
C CYS A 29 84.08 17.95 6.23
N ASP A 30 83.42 19.02 5.80
CA ASP A 30 82.13 19.45 6.35
C ASP A 30 80.97 18.59 5.85
N PHE A 31 81.10 17.99 4.66
CA PHE A 31 80.10 17.07 4.11
C PHE A 31 79.98 15.77 4.92
N GLY A 32 80.98 15.37 5.70
CA GLY A 32 80.89 14.21 6.58
C GLY A 32 79.76 14.32 7.61
N ILE A 33 79.59 15.52 8.19
CA ILE A 33 78.53 15.81 9.17
C ILE A 33 77.16 15.82 8.48
N VAL A 34 77.06 16.49 7.33
CA VAL A 34 75.80 16.57 6.56
C VAL A 34 75.37 15.19 6.07
N TYR A 35 76.31 14.37 5.59
CA TYR A 35 76.04 12.99 5.18
C TYR A 35 75.62 12.12 6.37
N GLY A 36 76.28 12.26 7.52
CA GLY A 36 75.88 11.58 8.76
C GLY A 36 74.45 11.94 9.19
N LEU A 37 74.09 13.22 9.16
CA LEU A 37 72.74 13.70 9.47
C LEU A 37 71.70 13.23 8.44
N ALA A 38 72.05 13.20 7.15
CA ALA A 38 71.17 12.68 6.11
C ALA A 38 70.93 11.18 6.27
N LEU A 39 71.97 10.42 6.60
CA LEU A 39 71.90 8.98 6.84
C LEU A 39 71.13 8.66 8.13
N GLN A 40 71.23 9.52 9.15
CA GLN A 40 70.40 9.51 10.36
C GLN A 40 68.93 9.85 10.06
N GLY A 41 68.67 10.81 9.18
CA GLY A 41 67.30 11.14 8.72
C GLY A 41 66.66 10.03 7.88
N LEU A 42 67.46 9.22 7.19
CA LEU A 42 67.03 8.04 6.42
C LEU A 42 66.91 6.75 7.28
N GLY A 43 67.26 6.79 8.57
CA GLY A 43 67.19 5.63 9.47
C GLY A 43 68.21 4.53 9.21
N LEU A 44 69.30 4.86 8.49
CA LEU A 44 70.37 3.90 8.13
C LEU A 44 71.62 4.04 9.02
N ALA A 45 71.58 4.94 10.00
CA ALA A 45 72.70 5.21 10.90
C ALA A 45 72.76 4.18 12.04
N ARG A 46 73.97 3.79 12.44
CA ARG A 46 74.19 2.85 13.56
C ARG A 46 73.80 3.46 14.93
N ILE A 47 73.75 4.78 15.04
CA ILE A 47 73.41 5.52 16.27
C ILE A 47 72.28 6.49 15.93
N GLU A 48 71.11 6.27 16.52
CA GLU A 48 69.93 7.14 16.39
C GLU A 48 69.67 7.84 17.74
N SER A 49 70.48 8.83 18.09
CA SER A 49 70.22 9.65 19.28
C SER A 49 69.49 10.93 18.87
N ASN A 50 68.23 11.07 19.28
CA ASN A 50 67.44 12.28 19.07
C ASN A 50 67.42 13.11 20.37
N LEU A 51 68.12 14.24 20.37
CA LEU A 51 68.16 15.18 21.48
C LEU A 51 67.04 16.23 21.42
N LEU A 52 66.15 16.18 20.42
CA LEU A 52 65.00 17.08 20.39
C LEU A 52 64.09 16.77 21.60
N PRO A 53 63.72 17.79 22.39
CA PRO A 53 62.71 17.65 23.41
C PRO A 53 61.46 17.00 22.81
N ARG A 54 60.89 16.00 23.51
CA ARG A 54 59.73 15.25 23.03
C ARG A 54 58.55 16.16 22.62
N SER A 55 58.45 17.35 23.21
CA SER A 55 57.47 18.38 22.86
C SER A 55 57.63 18.90 21.42
N ILE A 56 58.86 19.15 20.97
CA ILE A 56 59.17 19.69 19.63
C ILE A 56 59.09 18.58 18.57
N ALA A 57 59.59 17.39 18.87
CA ALA A 57 59.44 16.24 17.97
C ALA A 57 57.96 15.90 17.73
N ARG A 58 57.13 15.99 18.78
CA ARG A 58 55.68 15.77 18.67
C ARG A 58 54.99 16.89 17.89
N SER A 59 55.39 18.15 18.06
CA SER A 59 54.79 19.26 17.29
C SER A 59 55.14 19.20 15.81
N MET A 60 56.37 18.82 15.45
CA MET A 60 56.76 18.63 14.05
C MET A 60 56.03 17.43 13.40
N ALA A 61 55.87 16.33 14.13
CA ALA A 61 55.05 15.19 13.68
C ALA A 61 53.56 15.56 13.53
N TRP A 62 53.03 16.42 14.41
CA TRP A 62 51.68 16.96 14.28
C TRP A 62 51.53 17.91 13.09
N ALA A 63 52.50 18.81 12.87
CA ALA A 63 52.49 19.74 11.74
C ALA A 63 52.46 19.01 10.38
N GLY A 64 53.14 17.87 10.27
CA GLY A 64 53.05 17.01 9.07
C GLY A 64 51.65 16.43 8.84
N LYS A 65 50.88 16.15 9.90
CA LYS A 65 49.53 15.57 9.83
C LYS A 65 48.42 16.61 9.70
N VAL A 66 48.65 17.85 10.11
CA VAL A 66 47.68 18.96 10.03
C VAL A 66 47.16 19.16 8.59
N LYS A 67 48.00 18.95 7.58
CA LYS A 67 47.59 19.07 6.16
C LYS A 67 46.41 18.16 5.80
N TYR A 68 46.41 16.92 6.31
CA TYR A 68 45.33 15.97 6.06
C TYR A 68 44.06 16.32 6.85
N PHE A 69 44.22 16.84 8.08
CA PHE A 69 43.08 17.33 8.86
C PHE A 69 42.42 18.55 8.23
N THR A 70 43.19 19.49 7.72
CA THR A 70 42.66 20.66 7.01
C THR A 70 41.95 20.23 5.72
N ALA A 71 42.52 19.31 4.95
CA ALA A 71 41.86 18.77 3.75
C ALA A 71 40.53 18.08 4.10
N ALA A 72 40.52 17.23 5.13
CA ALA A 72 39.30 16.57 5.59
C ALA A 72 38.23 17.57 6.06
N ALA A 73 38.64 18.62 6.81
CA ALA A 73 37.73 19.68 7.24
C ALA A 73 37.12 20.44 6.06
N CYS A 74 37.91 20.73 5.01
CA CYS A 74 37.40 21.36 3.79
C CYS A 74 36.37 20.47 3.06
N VAL A 75 36.62 19.16 2.97
CA VAL A 75 35.67 18.22 2.35
C VAL A 75 34.36 18.17 3.14
N VAL A 76 34.43 18.08 4.48
CA VAL A 76 33.23 18.08 5.34
C VAL A 76 32.46 19.40 5.21
N LEU A 77 33.16 20.54 5.16
CA LEU A 77 32.53 21.85 4.97
C LEU A 77 31.81 21.91 3.61
N LEU A 78 32.46 21.47 2.53
CA LEU A 78 31.85 21.42 1.20
C LEU A 78 30.60 20.54 1.15
N VAL A 79 30.65 19.34 1.75
CA VAL A 79 29.50 18.44 1.82
C VAL A 79 28.37 19.06 2.63
N SER A 80 28.69 19.69 3.78
CA SER A 80 27.70 20.39 4.60
C SER A 80 27.03 21.54 3.83
N LEU A 81 27.82 22.30 3.07
CA LEU A 81 27.31 23.41 2.26
C LEU A 81 26.41 22.90 1.13
N MET A 82 26.80 21.82 0.44
CA MET A 82 25.97 21.17 -0.58
C MET A 82 24.65 20.66 -0.01
N CYS A 83 24.68 20.00 1.16
CA CYS A 83 23.48 19.47 1.79
C CYS A 83 22.52 20.60 2.21
N PHE A 84 23.07 21.68 2.77
CA PHE A 84 22.31 22.87 3.13
C PHE A 84 21.70 23.58 1.92
N ALA A 85 22.48 23.74 0.84
CA ALA A 85 22.02 24.34 -0.40
C ALA A 85 20.88 23.51 -1.03
N ARG A 86 21.05 22.17 -1.09
CA ARG A 86 20.01 21.27 -1.61
C ARG A 86 18.73 21.35 -0.78
N THR A 87 18.85 21.27 0.54
CA THR A 87 17.69 21.38 1.45
C THR A 87 16.96 22.72 1.29
N SER A 88 17.72 23.81 1.10
CA SER A 88 17.15 25.15 0.89
C SER A 88 16.43 25.24 -0.45
N LEU A 89 17.04 24.74 -1.53
CA LEU A 89 16.41 24.69 -2.86
C LEU A 89 15.16 23.81 -2.87
N ASP A 90 15.22 22.64 -2.24
CA ASP A 90 14.07 21.75 -2.10
C ASP A 90 12.96 22.47 -1.35
N ARG A 91 13.26 23.18 -0.24
CA ARG A 91 12.26 23.95 0.51
C ARG A 91 11.61 25.05 -0.34
N ILE A 92 12.38 25.77 -1.16
CA ILE A 92 11.87 26.80 -2.07
C ILE A 92 11.00 26.18 -3.17
N SER A 93 11.46 25.09 -3.80
CA SER A 93 10.69 24.35 -4.80
C SER A 93 9.38 23.82 -4.24
N TYR A 94 9.43 23.29 -3.02
CA TYR A 94 8.26 22.86 -2.26
C TYR A 94 7.30 24.03 -1.95
N ALA A 95 7.81 25.22 -1.60
CA ALA A 95 6.98 26.41 -1.38
C ALA A 95 6.33 26.93 -2.67
N ASN A 96 7.09 26.96 -3.77
CA ASN A 96 6.60 27.39 -5.09
C ASN A 96 5.60 26.40 -5.70
N SER A 97 5.67 25.12 -5.34
CA SER A 97 4.72 24.08 -5.74
C SER A 97 3.38 24.13 -4.97
N SER A 98 2.94 25.32 -4.57
CA SER A 98 1.68 25.55 -3.84
C SER A 98 0.46 24.98 -4.56
N GLN A 99 0.45 25.05 -5.89
CA GLN A 99 -0.62 24.49 -6.73
C GLN A 99 -0.74 22.97 -6.60
N VAL A 100 0.37 22.24 -6.51
CA VAL A 100 0.36 20.78 -6.33
C VAL A 100 -0.21 20.43 -4.96
N ARG A 101 0.15 21.20 -3.92
CA ARG A 101 -0.39 21.01 -2.57
C ARG A 101 -1.89 21.30 -2.51
N GLN A 102 -2.34 22.35 -3.18
CA GLN A 102 -3.76 22.67 -3.28
C GLN A 102 -4.54 21.56 -3.98
N LYS A 103 -4.00 20.97 -5.06
CA LYS A 103 -4.58 19.80 -5.73
C LYS A 103 -4.63 18.59 -4.80
N VAL A 104 -3.52 18.27 -4.12
CA VAL A 104 -3.45 17.13 -3.18
C VAL A 104 -4.44 17.31 -2.03
N ASN A 105 -4.49 18.50 -1.43
CA ASN A 105 -5.44 18.80 -0.36
C ASN A 105 -6.89 18.78 -0.88
N GLY A 106 -7.13 19.25 -2.11
CA GLY A 106 -8.42 19.12 -2.78
C GLY A 106 -8.86 17.66 -2.90
N ILE A 107 -7.98 16.79 -3.40
CA ILE A 107 -8.23 15.35 -3.52
C ILE A 107 -8.49 14.71 -2.15
N ILE A 108 -7.69 15.04 -1.13
CA ILE A 108 -7.89 14.53 0.24
C ILE A 108 -9.26 14.95 0.78
N ASN A 109 -9.66 16.20 0.57
CA ASN A 109 -10.96 16.69 1.02
C ASN A 109 -12.11 16.01 0.27
N THR A 110 -11.98 15.81 -1.05
CA THR A 110 -12.95 15.05 -1.84
C THR A 110 -13.06 13.60 -1.36
N ALA A 111 -11.93 12.95 -1.09
CA ALA A 111 -11.91 11.58 -0.57
C ALA A 111 -12.60 11.50 0.80
N ARG A 112 -12.28 12.41 1.73
CA ARG A 112 -12.95 12.48 3.05
C ARG A 112 -14.44 12.74 2.94
N GLN A 113 -14.87 13.62 2.04
CA GLN A 113 -16.29 13.88 1.79
C GLN A 113 -17.00 12.67 1.19
N ALA A 114 -16.35 11.92 0.29
CA ALA A 114 -16.91 10.70 -0.26
C ALA A 114 -17.06 9.62 0.82
N SER A 115 -16.05 9.43 1.67
CA SER A 115 -16.10 8.51 2.80
C SER A 115 -17.20 8.89 3.80
N SER A 116 -17.32 10.16 4.18
CA SER A 116 -18.36 10.59 5.11
C SER A 116 -19.78 10.47 4.52
N LYS A 117 -19.93 10.71 3.22
CA LYS A 117 -21.21 10.46 2.52
C LYS A 117 -21.56 8.98 2.53
N LEU A 118 -20.59 8.09 2.28
CA LEU A 118 -20.81 6.64 2.29
C LEU A 118 -21.22 6.15 3.68
N GLU A 119 -20.52 6.57 4.73
CA GLU A 119 -20.87 6.25 6.12
C GLU A 119 -22.24 6.82 6.53
N SER A 120 -22.59 8.02 6.06
CA SER A 120 -23.92 8.61 6.27
C SER A 120 -25.04 7.88 5.52
N GLN A 121 -24.71 7.18 4.43
CA GLN A 121 -25.67 6.37 3.67
C GLN A 121 -25.80 4.99 4.30
N GLU A 122 -24.71 4.38 4.75
CA GLU A 122 -24.71 3.07 5.41
C GLU A 122 -25.49 3.11 6.74
N SER A 123 -25.29 4.16 7.54
CA SER A 123 -26.10 4.41 8.75
C SER A 123 -27.59 4.63 8.46
N LYS A 124 -27.94 5.21 7.31
CA LYS A 124 -29.33 5.32 6.86
C LYS A 124 -29.86 4.00 6.30
N ALA A 125 -29.01 3.21 5.66
CA ALA A 125 -29.38 1.93 5.06
C ALA A 125 -29.80 0.93 6.16
N SER A 126 -29.05 0.82 7.25
CA SER A 126 -29.42 -0.05 8.38
C SER A 126 -30.74 0.37 9.04
N GLY A 127 -30.97 1.67 9.20
CA GLY A 127 -32.27 2.19 9.67
C GLY A 127 -33.41 1.92 8.68
N SER A 128 -33.13 2.03 7.37
CA SER A 128 -34.11 1.77 6.31
C SER A 128 -34.44 0.28 6.20
N GLU A 129 -33.46 -0.60 6.38
CA GLU A 129 -33.63 -2.06 6.35
C GLU A 129 -34.55 -2.52 7.48
N ALA A 130 -34.41 -1.98 8.69
CA ALA A 130 -35.33 -2.27 9.80
C ALA A 130 -36.78 -1.82 9.50
N ILE A 131 -36.95 -0.64 8.88
CA ILE A 131 -38.26 -0.12 8.48
C ILE A 131 -38.87 -1.00 7.37
N ILE A 132 -38.06 -1.36 6.38
CA ILE A 132 -38.43 -2.26 5.29
C ILE A 132 -38.88 -3.60 5.87
N GLN A 133 -38.07 -4.21 6.74
CA GLN A 133 -38.39 -5.51 7.35
C GLN A 133 -39.69 -5.46 8.16
N LYS A 134 -39.92 -4.39 8.94
CA LYS A 134 -41.18 -4.19 9.67
C LYS A 134 -42.38 -4.02 8.71
N ALA A 135 -42.21 -3.34 7.58
CA ALA A 135 -43.25 -3.21 6.57
C ALA A 135 -43.53 -4.52 5.82
N PHE A 136 -42.52 -5.38 5.66
CA PHE A 136 -42.64 -6.69 5.02
C PHE A 136 -43.14 -7.79 5.97
N GLU A 137 -43.07 -7.61 7.29
CA GLU A 137 -43.50 -8.60 8.28
C GLU A 137 -44.97 -9.06 8.11
N PRO A 138 -45.96 -8.16 7.89
CA PRO A 138 -47.33 -8.57 7.57
C PRO A 138 -47.46 -9.31 6.22
N LEU A 139 -46.55 -9.04 5.28
CA LEU A 139 -46.56 -9.66 3.95
C LEU A 139 -45.94 -11.07 3.95
N LYS A 140 -45.37 -11.52 5.08
CA LYS A 140 -44.70 -12.84 5.22
C LYS A 140 -45.55 -14.00 4.70
N TYR A 141 -46.86 -13.93 4.90
CA TYR A 141 -47.80 -14.99 4.53
C TYR A 141 -48.71 -14.60 3.36
N ARG A 142 -48.35 -13.57 2.56
CA ARG A 142 -49.19 -13.10 1.45
C ARG A 142 -49.53 -14.18 0.42
N ASP A 143 -48.64 -15.16 0.26
CA ASP A 143 -48.81 -16.24 -0.71
C ASP A 143 -49.67 -17.39 -0.17
N MET A 144 -49.98 -17.43 1.13
CA MET A 144 -50.71 -18.54 1.74
C MET A 144 -52.13 -18.70 1.16
N VAL A 145 -52.88 -17.60 1.03
CA VAL A 145 -54.25 -17.65 0.50
C VAL A 145 -54.24 -18.05 -0.99
N PRO A 146 -53.45 -17.42 -1.88
CA PRO A 146 -53.32 -17.86 -3.28
C PRO A 146 -52.86 -19.32 -3.40
N LEU A 147 -51.90 -19.75 -2.60
CA LEU A 147 -51.39 -21.13 -2.65
C LEU A 147 -52.46 -22.13 -2.20
N LEU A 148 -53.24 -21.80 -1.17
CA LEU A 148 -54.38 -22.61 -0.74
C LEU A 148 -55.42 -22.72 -1.86
N HIS A 149 -55.77 -21.61 -2.50
CA HIS A 149 -56.70 -21.60 -3.63
C HIS A 149 -56.18 -22.44 -4.79
N GLN A 150 -54.91 -22.26 -5.16
CA GLN A 150 -54.25 -23.04 -6.19
C GLN A 150 -54.25 -24.53 -5.85
N THR A 151 -53.98 -24.87 -4.59
CA THR A 151 -53.98 -26.26 -4.11
C THR A 151 -55.38 -26.87 -4.24
N ILE A 152 -56.42 -26.18 -3.76
CA ILE A 152 -57.81 -26.60 -3.88
C ILE A 152 -58.15 -26.86 -5.36
N ILE A 153 -57.91 -25.87 -6.23
CA ILE A 153 -58.17 -25.97 -7.67
C ILE A 153 -57.37 -27.12 -8.31
N SER A 154 -56.12 -27.31 -7.88
CA SER A 154 -55.24 -28.35 -8.42
C SER A 154 -55.72 -29.76 -8.09
N VAL A 155 -56.51 -29.95 -7.04
CA VAL A 155 -57.07 -31.25 -6.64
C VAL A 155 -58.43 -31.51 -7.31
N LEU A 156 -59.15 -30.46 -7.72
CA LEU A 156 -60.43 -30.61 -8.43
C LEU A 156 -60.28 -31.41 -9.73
N PRO A 157 -61.36 -32.08 -10.19
CA PRO A 157 -61.35 -32.84 -11.43
C PRO A 157 -60.96 -31.95 -12.62
N ASN A 158 -59.84 -32.29 -13.25
CA ASN A 158 -59.26 -31.55 -14.38
C ASN A 158 -58.60 -32.54 -15.36
N GLU A 159 -58.11 -32.04 -16.51
CA GLU A 159 -57.45 -32.85 -17.54
C GLU A 159 -56.29 -33.73 -17.01
N LYS A 160 -55.60 -33.28 -15.96
CA LYS A 160 -54.45 -33.98 -15.37
C LYS A 160 -54.86 -35.01 -14.31
N ASN A 161 -55.87 -34.70 -13.51
CA ASN A 161 -56.30 -35.54 -12.39
C ASN A 161 -57.32 -36.61 -12.77
N ASN A 162 -58.04 -36.43 -13.87
CA ASN A 162 -59.04 -37.38 -14.33
C ASN A 162 -58.88 -37.66 -15.83
N PRO A 163 -57.94 -38.55 -16.22
CA PRO A 163 -57.62 -38.82 -17.62
C PRO A 163 -58.77 -39.46 -18.40
N GLU A 164 -59.70 -40.15 -17.72
CA GLU A 164 -60.88 -40.80 -18.34
C GLU A 164 -61.82 -39.80 -19.03
N GLN A 165 -61.87 -38.56 -18.55
CA GLN A 165 -62.77 -37.51 -19.08
C GLN A 165 -61.99 -36.31 -19.63
N LYS A 166 -60.75 -36.53 -20.07
CA LYS A 166 -59.85 -35.49 -20.59
C LYS A 166 -60.48 -34.62 -21.68
N GLU A 167 -61.19 -35.25 -22.62
CA GLU A 167 -61.85 -34.56 -23.74
C GLU A 167 -63.01 -33.67 -23.27
N LEU A 168 -63.71 -34.07 -22.22
CA LEU A 168 -64.75 -33.25 -21.59
C LEU A 168 -64.16 -31.95 -21.04
N TYR A 169 -63.04 -32.02 -20.31
CA TYR A 169 -62.42 -30.82 -19.73
C TYR A 169 -61.86 -29.87 -20.80
N LYS A 170 -61.31 -30.40 -21.90
CA LYS A 170 -60.90 -29.59 -23.06
C LYS A 170 -62.08 -28.92 -23.74
N ALA A 171 -63.16 -29.67 -23.99
CA ALA A 171 -64.37 -29.12 -24.59
C ALA A 171 -64.97 -27.97 -23.75
N PHE A 172 -64.89 -28.05 -22.41
CA PHE A 172 -65.28 -26.95 -21.52
C PHE A 172 -64.34 -25.74 -21.62
N GLY A 173 -63.02 -25.94 -21.69
CA GLY A 173 -62.05 -24.84 -21.87
C GLY A 173 -62.17 -24.15 -23.22
N ASP A 174 -62.49 -24.91 -24.27
CA ASP A 174 -62.65 -24.42 -25.64
C ASP A 174 -64.05 -23.86 -25.95
N GLY A 175 -65.02 -24.04 -25.03
CA GLY A 175 -66.41 -23.60 -25.21
C GLY A 175 -67.24 -24.47 -26.18
N ASP A 176 -66.82 -25.69 -26.48
CA ASP A 176 -67.51 -26.61 -27.39
C ASP A 176 -68.68 -27.32 -26.71
N VAL A 177 -69.85 -26.68 -26.76
CA VAL A 177 -71.09 -27.18 -26.15
C VAL A 177 -71.53 -28.53 -26.73
N LYS A 178 -71.23 -28.82 -27.99
CA LYS A 178 -71.67 -30.06 -28.65
C LYS A 178 -70.95 -31.27 -28.04
N LYS A 179 -69.64 -31.19 -27.90
CA LYS A 179 -68.82 -32.25 -27.27
C LYS A 179 -69.14 -32.42 -25.79
N VAL A 180 -69.44 -31.34 -25.08
CA VAL A 180 -69.86 -31.43 -23.68
C VAL A 180 -71.16 -32.22 -23.52
N LEU A 181 -72.09 -32.12 -24.48
CA LEU A 181 -73.39 -32.79 -24.42
C LEU A 181 -73.35 -34.29 -24.75
N GLU A 182 -72.27 -34.78 -25.36
CA GLU A 182 -72.09 -36.21 -25.67
C GLU A 182 -72.06 -37.08 -24.41
N ILE A 183 -71.49 -36.56 -23.32
CA ILE A 183 -71.51 -37.24 -22.02
C ILE A 183 -72.74 -36.79 -21.22
N PRO A 184 -73.63 -37.69 -20.77
CA PRO A 184 -74.77 -37.33 -19.94
C PRO A 184 -74.33 -36.60 -18.66
N ARG A 185 -75.08 -35.56 -18.26
CA ARG A 185 -74.72 -34.70 -17.12
C ARG A 185 -74.44 -35.47 -15.82
N LYS A 186 -75.13 -36.60 -15.59
CA LYS A 186 -74.97 -37.45 -14.40
C LYS A 186 -73.65 -38.22 -14.36
N GLU A 187 -73.03 -38.45 -15.50
CA GLU A 187 -71.79 -39.22 -15.64
C GLU A 187 -70.53 -38.32 -15.67
N ARG A 188 -70.72 -36.99 -15.77
CA ARG A 188 -69.63 -36.01 -15.76
C ARG A 188 -69.07 -35.88 -14.35
N LYS A 189 -67.80 -36.23 -14.17
CA LYS A 189 -67.04 -36.06 -12.92
C LYS A 189 -66.59 -34.61 -12.82
N GLN A 190 -67.53 -33.71 -12.54
CA GLN A 190 -67.30 -32.26 -12.49
C GLN A 190 -67.72 -31.68 -11.16
N ILE A 191 -66.95 -30.73 -10.65
CA ILE A 191 -67.25 -29.97 -9.45
C ILE A 191 -67.19 -28.49 -9.83
N PHE A 192 -68.25 -27.76 -9.51
CA PHE A 192 -68.32 -26.32 -9.69
C PHE A 192 -68.16 -25.65 -8.33
N VAL A 193 -67.14 -24.81 -8.20
CA VAL A 193 -66.96 -23.96 -7.02
C VAL A 193 -67.75 -22.68 -7.28
N THR A 194 -68.89 -22.52 -6.60
CA THR A 194 -69.75 -21.33 -6.77
C THR A 194 -69.23 -20.14 -5.97
N ASN A 195 -68.75 -20.38 -4.75
CA ASN A 195 -68.21 -19.34 -3.88
C ASN A 195 -67.11 -19.93 -2.99
N MET A 196 -66.09 -19.13 -2.72
CA MET A 196 -65.05 -19.42 -1.75
C MET A 196 -64.72 -18.10 -1.05
N SER A 197 -65.03 -18.04 0.24
CA SER A 197 -64.82 -16.87 1.08
C SER A 197 -63.79 -17.18 2.17
N VAL A 198 -62.98 -16.17 2.49
CA VAL A 198 -61.98 -16.22 3.55
C VAL A 198 -62.32 -15.13 4.54
N TYR A 199 -62.56 -15.51 5.80
CA TYR A 199 -62.86 -14.59 6.88
C TYR A 199 -61.70 -14.59 7.88
N PHE A 200 -61.31 -13.40 8.33
CA PHE A 200 -60.42 -13.26 9.47
C PHE A 200 -61.25 -13.39 10.75
N ALA A 201 -60.79 -14.24 11.67
CA ALA A 201 -61.37 -14.40 12.99
C ALA A 201 -60.25 -14.41 14.03
N ASP A 202 -60.43 -13.62 15.10
CA ASP A 202 -59.48 -13.57 16.22
C ASP A 202 -59.51 -14.87 17.05
N ASP A 203 -60.67 -15.52 17.13
CA ASP A 203 -60.86 -16.82 17.77
C ASP A 203 -61.83 -17.67 16.95
N ILE A 204 -61.44 -18.92 16.66
CA ILE A 204 -62.24 -19.87 15.88
C ILE A 204 -63.48 -20.30 16.66
N ALA A 205 -63.44 -20.30 17.99
CA ALA A 205 -64.56 -20.73 18.84
C ALA A 205 -65.74 -19.74 18.83
N THR A 206 -65.49 -18.46 18.52
CA THR A 206 -66.50 -17.39 18.50
C THR A 206 -66.80 -16.87 17.08
N ALA A 207 -66.14 -17.43 16.07
CA ALA A 207 -66.29 -17.01 14.68
C ALA A 207 -67.65 -17.43 14.12
N GLU A 208 -68.43 -16.45 13.65
CA GLU A 208 -69.65 -16.69 12.88
C GLU A 208 -69.31 -16.85 11.40
N PHE A 209 -69.52 -18.06 10.87
CA PHE A 209 -69.31 -18.35 9.45
C PHE A 209 -70.67 -18.46 8.74
N GLY A 210 -70.89 -17.65 7.68
CA GLY A 210 -71.99 -17.84 6.74
C GLY A 210 -73.38 -17.36 7.19
N GLY A 211 -73.50 -16.13 7.67
CA GLY A 211 -74.81 -15.51 7.95
C GLY A 211 -75.72 -15.46 6.72
N GLU A 212 -77.01 -15.80 6.92
CA GLU A 212 -78.08 -15.82 5.91
C GLU A 212 -78.25 -14.45 5.24
N GLY A 213 -77.76 -14.27 4.00
CA GLY A 213 -77.93 -12.99 3.32
C GLY A 213 -77.30 -12.80 1.94
N PHE A 214 -76.88 -13.85 1.24
CA PHE A 214 -76.31 -13.70 -0.11
C PHE A 214 -76.81 -14.79 -1.05
N LEU A 215 -77.97 -14.50 -1.67
CA LEU A 215 -78.38 -15.05 -2.96
C LEU A 215 -77.75 -14.24 -4.08
#